data_AF-A0A9D4CQB7-F1
#
_entry.id   AF-A0A9D4CQB7-F1
#
_cell.length_a   1.000
_cell.length_b   1.000
_cell.length_c   1.000
_cell.angle_alpha   90.00
_cell.angle_beta   90.00
_cell.angle_gamma   90.00
#
_symmetry.space_group_name_H-M   'P 1'
#
loop_
_entity.id
_entity.type
_entity.pdbx_description
1 polymer ?
#
loop_
_entity_poly.entity_id
_entity_poly.type
_entity_poly.pdbx_seq_one_letter_code
_entity_poly.pdbx_strand_id
1 'polypeptide(L)'
;MDERHWWIASKIQETFKIGGYDNPTLLEDFIIEDITLGKINKFLKASGPCRLFFYCEKPETGVLSTRELHVTGTLASLKDTNLEGVNILYFLRNRVDKDVDGTRMERDIFCGELKHNTIETLTTLLSDVYIPLLKAQKDWGECNPDGQSQLMNNMDKFLTALNESTASLQSSKQMVASCLFFLLFIILISLIYYLY
;
A
#
# COMPACT_ATOMS: atom_id res chain seq x y z
N MET A 1 13.92 -0.77 -19.54
CA MET A 1 12.74 -1.27 -18.81
C MET A 1 12.58 -2.74 -19.09
N ASP A 2 12.07 -3.51 -18.13
CA ASP A 2 11.77 -4.94 -18.26
C ASP A 2 10.34 -5.24 -17.82
N GLU A 3 9.93 -6.50 -17.80
CA GLU A 3 8.56 -6.93 -17.45
C GLU A 3 8.07 -6.38 -16.10
N ARG A 4 8.96 -6.19 -15.13
CA ARG A 4 8.61 -5.64 -13.80
C ARG A 4 8.19 -4.18 -13.88
N HIS A 5 8.82 -3.41 -14.75
CA HIS A 5 8.47 -2.01 -15.00
C HIS A 5 7.09 -1.93 -15.65
N TRP A 6 6.82 -2.79 -16.63
CA TRP A 6 5.54 -2.85 -17.31
C TRP A 6 4.41 -3.31 -16.40
N TRP A 7 4.68 -4.24 -15.48
CA TRP A 7 3.70 -4.65 -14.48
C TRP A 7 3.36 -3.52 -13.49
N ILE A 8 4.36 -2.77 -13.01
CA ILE A 8 4.12 -1.59 -12.18
C ILE A 8 3.30 -0.55 -12.97
N ALA A 9 3.65 -0.31 -14.24
CA ALA A 9 2.92 0.59 -15.12
C ALA A 9 1.46 0.15 -15.28
N SER A 10 1.19 -1.14 -15.51
CA SER A 10 -0.19 -1.64 -15.65
C SER A 10 -1.02 -1.39 -14.38
N LYS A 11 -0.42 -1.54 -13.19
CA LYS A 11 -1.08 -1.21 -11.92
C LYS A 11 -1.35 0.28 -11.76
N ILE A 12 -0.42 1.14 -12.18
CA ILE A 12 -0.64 2.59 -12.21
C ILE A 12 -1.81 2.94 -13.15
N GLN A 13 -1.84 2.36 -14.35
CA GLN A 13 -2.92 2.54 -15.31
C GLN A 13 -4.27 2.06 -14.76
N GLU A 14 -4.30 0.88 -14.15
CA GLU A 14 -5.49 0.29 -13.54
C GLU A 14 -6.06 1.17 -12.42
N THR A 15 -5.21 1.71 -11.54
CA THR A 15 -5.64 2.52 -10.39
C THR A 15 -6.00 3.95 -10.78
N PHE A 16 -5.14 4.64 -11.53
CA PHE A 16 -5.32 6.07 -11.83
C PHE A 16 -6.09 6.31 -13.13
N LYS A 17 -6.40 5.27 -13.91
CA LYS A 17 -7.11 5.39 -15.20
C LYS A 17 -6.44 6.37 -16.17
N ILE A 18 -5.12 6.54 -16.04
CA ILE A 18 -4.29 7.39 -16.89
C ILE A 18 -4.06 6.68 -18.22
N GLY A 19 -4.24 7.38 -19.34
CA GLY A 19 -3.98 6.79 -20.66
C GLY A 19 -4.96 5.66 -20.97
N GLY A 20 -6.23 6.01 -21.20
CA GLY A 20 -7.19 5.10 -21.82
C GLY A 20 -6.71 4.60 -23.20
N TYR A 21 -7.55 3.87 -23.92
CA TYR A 21 -7.25 3.35 -25.27
C TYR A 21 -6.70 4.41 -26.24
N ASP A 22 -6.97 5.69 -26.00
CA ASP A 22 -6.62 6.80 -26.88
C ASP A 22 -5.19 7.34 -26.72
N ASN A 23 -4.46 7.03 -25.64
CA ASN A 23 -3.10 7.57 -25.46
C ASN A 23 -2.19 6.74 -24.53
N PRO A 24 -1.71 5.58 -25.00
CA PRO A 24 -0.88 4.66 -24.20
C PRO A 24 0.52 5.20 -23.87
N THR A 25 1.03 6.17 -24.65
CA THR A 25 2.41 6.69 -24.51
C THR A 25 2.60 7.60 -23.30
N LEU A 26 1.54 8.23 -22.78
CA LEU A 26 1.66 9.18 -21.67
C LEU A 26 2.24 8.54 -20.41
N LEU A 27 1.77 7.34 -20.09
CA LEU A 27 2.26 6.60 -18.93
C LEU A 27 3.71 6.15 -19.13
N GLU A 28 4.07 5.75 -20.35
CA GLU A 28 5.44 5.38 -20.69
C GLU A 28 6.39 6.54 -20.45
N ASP A 29 6.03 7.75 -20.90
CA ASP A 29 6.81 8.97 -20.68
C ASP A 29 7.08 9.22 -19.18
N PHE A 30 6.07 9.09 -18.33
CA PHE A 30 6.22 9.24 -16.89
C PHE A 30 7.12 8.17 -16.26
N ILE A 31 7.02 6.92 -16.73
CA ILE A 31 7.82 5.81 -16.19
C ILE A 31 9.29 5.95 -16.58
N ILE A 32 9.60 6.48 -17.77
CA ILE A 32 10.99 6.67 -18.22
C ILE A 32 11.65 7.93 -17.65
N GLU A 33 10.91 8.83 -17.01
CA GLU A 33 11.50 9.98 -16.31
C GLU A 33 12.57 9.50 -15.31
N ASP A 34 13.75 10.12 -15.33
CA ASP A 34 14.91 9.70 -14.53
C ASP A 34 14.59 9.50 -13.04
N ILE A 35 13.75 10.37 -12.48
CA ILE A 35 13.34 10.31 -11.07
C ILE A 35 12.46 9.08 -10.81
N THR A 36 11.48 8.84 -11.68
CA THR A 36 10.51 7.74 -11.55
C THR A 36 11.19 6.41 -11.81
N LEU A 37 11.90 6.31 -12.94
CA LEU A 37 12.67 5.14 -13.32
C LEU A 37 13.73 4.79 -12.26
N GLY A 38 14.43 5.80 -11.72
CA GLY A 38 15.41 5.61 -10.65
C GLY A 38 14.80 5.04 -9.37
N LYS A 39 13.63 5.51 -8.96
CA LYS A 39 12.92 4.99 -7.78
C LYS A 39 12.42 3.57 -7.98
N ILE A 40 11.85 3.26 -9.15
CA ILE A 40 11.39 1.91 -9.50
C ILE A 40 12.58 0.95 -9.52
N ASN A 41 13.66 1.29 -10.22
CA ASN A 41 14.87 0.46 -10.29
C ASN A 41 15.45 0.18 -8.90
N LYS A 42 15.52 1.21 -8.04
CA LYS A 42 16.01 1.03 -6.67
C LYS A 42 15.09 0.10 -5.88
N PHE A 43 13.77 0.25 -6.01
CA PHE A 43 12.79 -0.61 -5.37
C PHE A 43 12.87 -2.08 -5.82
N LEU A 44 13.20 -2.35 -7.08
CA LEU A 44 13.29 -3.72 -7.62
C LEU A 44 14.59 -4.45 -7.26
N LYS A 45 15.60 -3.74 -6.74
CA LYS A 45 16.92 -4.29 -6.41
C LYS A 45 17.04 -4.80 -4.97
N ALA A 46 17.95 -5.74 -4.75
CA ALA A 46 18.39 -6.13 -3.41
C ALA A 46 18.88 -4.90 -2.64
N SER A 47 18.64 -4.88 -1.33
CA SER A 47 18.87 -3.74 -0.43
C SER A 47 18.15 -2.45 -0.83
N GLY A 48 17.17 -2.55 -1.73
CA GLY A 48 16.27 -1.47 -2.12
C GLY A 48 15.27 -1.13 -1.01
N PRO A 49 14.51 -0.02 -1.18
CA PRO A 49 13.40 0.28 -0.29
C PRO A 49 12.34 -0.84 -0.34
N CYS A 50 11.74 -1.14 0.81
CA CYS A 50 10.65 -2.12 0.89
C CYS A 50 9.28 -1.53 0.53
N ARG A 51 9.23 -0.23 0.17
CA ARG A 51 7.99 0.50 -0.11
C ARG A 51 8.18 1.44 -1.30
N LEU A 52 7.18 1.51 -2.15
CA LEU A 52 7.07 2.45 -3.24
C LEU A 52 5.62 2.89 -3.33
N PHE A 53 5.40 4.20 -3.39
CA PHE A 53 4.07 4.79 -3.44
C PHE A 53 3.95 5.66 -4.68
N PHE A 54 2.81 5.54 -5.34
CA PHE A 54 2.34 6.48 -6.35
C PHE A 54 1.10 7.15 -5.80
N TYR A 55 0.97 8.46 -6.00
CA TYR A 55 -0.22 9.16 -5.55
C TYR A 55 -0.56 10.29 -6.49
N CYS A 56 -1.85 10.62 -6.50
CA CYS A 56 -2.37 11.76 -7.24
C CYS A 56 -3.54 12.36 -6.47
N GLU A 57 -3.63 13.68 -6.46
CA GLU A 57 -4.83 14.38 -6.04
C GLU A 57 -5.93 14.19 -7.09
N LYS A 58 -7.18 14.09 -6.64
CA LYS A 58 -8.33 13.91 -7.52
C LYS A 58 -8.53 15.20 -8.31
N PRO A 59 -8.43 15.19 -9.65
CA PRO A 59 -8.57 16.39 -10.45
C PRO A 59 -10.04 16.82 -10.44
N GLU A 60 -10.28 18.13 -10.36
CA GLU A 60 -11.63 18.71 -10.39
C GLU A 60 -12.39 18.36 -11.68
N THR A 61 -11.66 18.15 -12.78
CA THR A 61 -12.19 17.83 -14.12
C THR A 61 -12.40 16.33 -14.35
N GLY A 62 -11.96 15.47 -13.43
CA GLY A 62 -12.06 14.01 -13.54
C GLY A 62 -11.09 13.34 -14.53
N VAL A 63 -10.32 14.10 -15.30
CA VAL A 63 -9.29 13.58 -16.21
C VAL A 63 -7.91 13.79 -15.58
N LEU A 64 -7.21 12.68 -15.33
CA LEU A 64 -5.89 12.68 -14.70
C LEU A 64 -4.78 12.82 -15.75
N SER A 65 -3.89 13.78 -15.51
CA SER A 65 -2.64 13.93 -16.27
C SER A 65 -1.48 13.22 -15.57
N THR A 66 -0.53 12.69 -16.33
CA THR A 66 0.70 12.12 -15.75
C THR A 66 1.54 13.13 -14.98
N ARG A 67 1.37 14.43 -15.26
CA ARG A 67 2.05 15.51 -14.52
C ARG A 67 1.58 15.66 -13.07
N GLU A 68 0.40 15.14 -12.77
CA GLU A 68 -0.19 15.17 -11.42
C GLU A 68 0.16 13.90 -10.64
N LEU A 69 0.79 12.92 -11.30
CA LEU A 69 1.22 11.68 -10.68
C LEU A 69 2.58 11.89 -10.01
N HIS A 70 2.64 11.49 -8.74
CA HIS A 70 3.84 11.61 -7.93
C HIS A 70 4.29 10.24 -7.45
N VAL A 71 5.61 10.07 -7.33
CA VAL A 71 6.23 8.84 -6.84
C VAL A 71 7.10 9.12 -5.61
N THR A 72 6.99 8.31 -4.56
CA THR A 72 7.76 8.46 -3.33
C THR A 72 8.05 7.12 -2.65
N GLY A 73 9.17 7.02 -1.95
CA GLY A 73 9.48 5.88 -1.09
C GLY A 73 8.95 6.04 0.34
N THR A 74 8.43 7.23 0.68
CA THR A 74 7.93 7.56 2.01
C THR A 74 6.67 8.42 1.93
N LEU A 75 5.72 8.15 2.81
CA LEU A 75 4.51 8.94 2.93
C LEU A 75 4.71 10.21 3.76
N ALA A 76 5.94 10.49 4.21
CA ALA A 76 6.27 11.75 4.88
C ALA A 76 5.93 12.98 4.01
N SER A 77 5.97 12.85 2.69
CA SER A 77 5.56 13.90 1.74
C SER A 77 4.05 14.16 1.71
N LEU A 78 3.22 13.25 2.26
CA LEU A 78 1.76 13.37 2.29
C LEU A 78 1.23 13.90 3.64
N LYS A 79 2.11 14.27 4.58
CA LYS A 79 1.69 14.75 5.91
C LYS A 79 0.81 16.00 5.83
N ASP A 80 1.07 16.87 4.87
CA ASP A 80 0.35 18.13 4.74
C ASP A 80 -0.84 18.05 3.78
N THR A 81 -0.87 17.04 2.91
CA THR A 81 -1.92 16.84 1.91
C THR A 81 -3.26 16.41 2.52
N ASN A 82 -4.37 16.83 1.91
CA ASN A 82 -5.70 16.33 2.26
C ASN A 82 -5.90 14.92 1.68
N LEU A 83 -5.75 13.91 2.52
CA LEU A 83 -5.82 12.50 2.12
C LEU A 83 -7.20 12.08 1.59
N GLU A 84 -8.29 12.80 1.90
CA GLU A 84 -9.63 12.50 1.37
C GLU A 84 -9.72 12.70 -0.15
N GLY A 85 -8.89 13.59 -0.70
CA GLY A 85 -8.81 13.87 -2.12
C GLY A 85 -7.70 13.11 -2.84
N VAL A 86 -6.96 12.21 -2.16
CA VAL A 86 -5.77 11.57 -2.74
C VAL A 86 -6.03 10.08 -2.97
N ASN A 87 -5.74 9.62 -4.18
CA ASN A 87 -5.61 8.21 -4.47
C ASN A 87 -4.15 7.80 -4.32
N ILE A 88 -3.88 6.72 -3.59
CA ILE A 88 -2.53 6.19 -3.37
C ILE A 88 -2.48 4.74 -3.85
N LEU A 89 -1.53 4.43 -4.73
CA LEU A 89 -1.16 3.06 -5.09
C LEU A 89 0.14 2.73 -4.35
N TYR A 90 0.14 1.64 -3.58
CA TYR A 90 1.32 1.18 -2.87
C TYR A 90 1.85 -0.13 -3.44
N PHE A 91 3.18 -0.26 -3.40
CA PHE A 91 3.92 -1.49 -3.65
C PHE A 91 4.82 -1.76 -2.46
N LEU A 92 4.73 -2.96 -1.91
CA LEU A 92 5.43 -3.37 -0.69
C LEU A 92 6.19 -4.66 -0.94
N ARG A 93 7.40 -4.75 -0.40
CA ARG A 93 8.23 -5.96 -0.44
C ARG A 93 8.38 -6.51 0.96
N ASN A 94 8.11 -7.80 1.13
CA ASN A 94 8.35 -8.49 2.39
C ASN A 94 9.85 -8.70 2.64
N ARG A 95 10.60 -9.04 1.58
CA ARG A 95 12.05 -9.27 1.67
C ARG A 95 12.82 -8.42 0.65
N VAL A 96 13.91 -7.84 1.13
CA VAL A 96 14.82 -6.98 0.35
C VAL A 96 16.23 -7.57 0.21
N ASP A 97 16.42 -8.82 0.62
CA ASP A 97 17.68 -9.56 0.53
C ASP A 97 18.08 -9.93 -0.91
N LYS A 98 17.08 -10.09 -1.79
CA LYS A 98 17.26 -10.41 -3.21
C LYS A 98 16.64 -9.36 -4.12
N ASP A 99 17.00 -9.39 -5.40
CA ASP A 99 16.25 -8.67 -6.44
C ASP A 99 14.83 -9.25 -6.56
N VAL A 100 13.88 -8.42 -6.98
CA VAL A 100 12.53 -8.89 -7.34
C VAL A 100 12.63 -9.78 -8.57
N ASP A 101 11.99 -10.96 -8.51
CA ASP A 101 11.92 -11.90 -9.62
C ASP A 101 11.36 -11.23 -10.90
N GLY A 102 12.06 -11.40 -12.02
CA GLY A 102 11.68 -10.81 -13.30
C GLY A 102 10.41 -11.41 -13.91
N THR A 103 10.05 -12.63 -13.52
CA THR A 103 8.95 -13.43 -14.10
C THR A 103 7.78 -13.64 -13.14
N ARG A 104 8.03 -13.59 -11.82
CA ARG A 104 7.02 -13.84 -10.76
C ARG A 104 7.02 -12.74 -9.71
N MET A 105 6.94 -11.50 -10.18
CA MET A 105 6.99 -10.30 -9.36
C MET A 105 5.88 -10.21 -8.32
N GLU A 106 4.69 -10.77 -8.59
CA GLU A 106 3.54 -10.86 -7.69
C GLU A 106 3.80 -11.70 -6.43
N ARG A 107 4.83 -12.56 -6.44
CA ARG A 107 5.25 -13.31 -5.25
C ARG A 107 6.11 -12.46 -4.30
N ASP A 108 6.83 -11.49 -4.85
CA ASP A 108 7.79 -10.67 -4.12
C ASP A 108 7.23 -9.28 -3.78
N ILE A 109 6.23 -8.80 -4.54
CA ILE A 109 5.62 -7.47 -4.41
C ILE A 109 4.13 -7.58 -4.11
N PHE A 110 3.71 -7.02 -2.99
CA PHE A 110 2.31 -6.76 -2.66
C PHE A 110 1.91 -5.41 -3.20
N CYS A 111 0.82 -5.35 -3.95
CA CYS A 111 0.26 -4.10 -4.44
C CYS A 111 -1.17 -3.92 -3.94
N GLY A 112 -1.53 -2.67 -3.66
CA GLY A 112 -2.90 -2.31 -3.34
C GLY A 112 -3.12 -0.81 -3.41
N GLU A 113 -4.37 -0.41 -3.30
CA GLU A 113 -4.79 0.98 -3.41
C GLU A 113 -5.42 1.47 -2.12
N LEU A 114 -5.19 2.73 -1.80
CA LEU A 114 -5.88 3.48 -0.76
C LEU A 114 -6.63 4.62 -1.45
N LYS A 115 -7.94 4.63 -1.27
CA LYS A 115 -8.87 5.61 -1.83
C LYS A 115 -9.48 6.44 -0.69
N HIS A 116 -10.40 7.34 -1.05
CA HIS A 116 -11.27 8.01 -0.09
C HIS A 116 -11.81 7.05 0.99
N ASN A 117 -12.05 7.59 2.19
CA ASN A 117 -12.50 6.84 3.36
C ASN A 117 -11.55 5.70 3.77
N THR A 118 -10.23 5.91 3.66
CA THR A 118 -9.22 4.90 4.03
C THR A 118 -9.41 4.38 5.47
N ILE A 119 -9.83 5.25 6.41
CA ILE A 119 -10.07 4.86 7.81
C ILE A 119 -11.26 3.93 7.90
N GLU A 120 -12.40 4.30 7.31
CA GLU A 120 -13.62 3.46 7.27
C GLU A 120 -13.32 2.11 6.62
N THR A 121 -12.66 2.12 5.45
CA THR A 121 -12.27 0.91 4.73
C THR A 121 -11.38 0.01 5.58
N LEU A 122 -10.40 0.58 6.30
CA LEU A 122 -9.55 -0.19 7.19
C LEU A 122 -10.34 -0.74 8.38
N THR A 123 -11.20 0.07 9.00
CA THR A 123 -12.06 -0.37 10.10
C THR A 123 -12.87 -1.59 9.66
N THR A 124 -13.52 -1.53 8.51
CA THR A 124 -14.28 -2.65 7.92
C THR A 124 -13.38 -3.86 7.66
N LEU A 125 -12.21 -3.69 7.05
CA LEU A 125 -11.29 -4.80 6.79
C LEU A 125 -10.82 -5.47 8.09
N LEU A 126 -10.54 -4.68 9.13
CA LEU A 126 -10.13 -5.21 10.43
C LEU A 126 -11.26 -5.93 11.13
N SER A 127 -12.45 -5.33 11.21
CA SER A 127 -13.59 -5.91 11.91
C SER A 127 -14.14 -7.15 11.21
N ASP A 128 -14.21 -7.13 9.87
CA ASP A 128 -15.00 -8.10 9.12
C ASP A 128 -14.13 -9.22 8.53
N VAL A 129 -12.83 -8.96 8.32
CA VAL A 129 -11.93 -9.93 7.67
C VAL A 129 -10.82 -10.37 8.62
N TYR A 130 -9.96 -9.44 9.06
CA TYR A 130 -8.72 -9.83 9.73
C TYR A 130 -8.92 -10.31 11.17
N ILE A 131 -9.73 -9.64 11.98
CA ILE A 131 -10.02 -10.09 13.35
C ILE A 131 -10.70 -11.46 13.34
N PRO A 132 -11.75 -11.72 12.53
CA PRO A 132 -12.35 -13.04 12.42
C PRO A 132 -11.35 -14.10 11.96
N LEU A 133 -10.50 -13.79 10.97
CA LEU A 133 -9.50 -14.72 10.46
C LEU A 133 -8.47 -15.09 11.53
N LEU A 134 -7.98 -14.11 12.30
CA LEU A 134 -7.06 -14.36 13.41
C LEU A 134 -7.72 -15.12 14.56
N LYS A 135 -8.99 -14.86 14.87
CA LYS A 135 -9.75 -15.63 15.87
C LYS A 135 -9.97 -17.09 15.43
N ALA A 136 -10.11 -17.33 14.13
CA ALA A 136 -10.27 -18.67 13.57
C ALA A 136 -8.92 -19.41 13.41
N GLN A 137 -7.80 -18.70 13.52
CA GLN A 137 -6.46 -19.25 13.37
C GLN A 137 -6.16 -20.26 14.49
N LYS A 138 -5.88 -21.49 14.10
CA LYS A 138 -5.54 -22.59 15.03
C LYS A 138 -4.03 -22.76 15.19
N ASP A 139 -3.28 -22.49 14.13
CA ASP A 139 -1.83 -22.62 14.11
C ASP A 139 -1.17 -21.24 14.14
N TRP A 140 -0.52 -20.94 15.25
CA TRP A 140 0.20 -19.69 15.46
C TRP A 140 1.73 -19.88 15.39
N GLY A 141 2.18 -21.02 14.87
CA GLY A 141 3.59 -21.38 14.80
C GLY A 141 4.26 -21.30 16.17
N GLU A 142 5.30 -20.48 16.28
CA GLU A 142 6.08 -20.30 17.51
C GLU A 142 5.50 -19.24 18.48
N CYS A 143 4.36 -18.63 18.14
CA CYS A 143 3.76 -17.61 19.00
C CYS A 143 3.11 -18.23 20.23
N ASN A 144 3.55 -17.81 21.42
CA ASN A 144 3.00 -18.31 22.68
C ASN A 144 1.58 -17.78 22.97
N PRO A 145 0.79 -18.45 23.83
CA PRO A 145 -0.60 -18.05 24.12
C PRO A 145 -0.74 -16.62 24.67
N ASP A 146 0.25 -16.15 25.42
CA ASP A 146 0.28 -14.79 25.95
C ASP A 146 0.44 -13.75 24.82
N GLY A 147 1.33 -14.00 23.86
CA GLY A 147 1.55 -13.16 22.69
C GLY A 147 0.33 -13.12 21.77
N GLN A 148 -0.34 -14.26 21.59
CA GLN A 148 -1.62 -14.33 20.87
C GLN A 148 -2.68 -13.44 21.55
N SER A 149 -2.84 -13.58 22.88
CA SER A 149 -3.79 -12.80 23.65
C SER A 149 -3.48 -11.29 23.62
N GLN A 150 -2.19 -10.92 23.70
CA GLN A 150 -1.76 -9.54 23.58
C GLN A 150 -2.02 -8.95 22.19
N LEU A 151 -1.76 -9.72 21.13
CA LEU A 151 -2.05 -9.29 19.76
C LEU A 151 -3.54 -9.00 19.60
N MET A 152 -4.41 -9.93 20.00
CA MET A 152 -5.86 -9.76 19.89
C MET A 152 -6.35 -8.54 20.67
N ASN A 153 -5.88 -8.36 21.91
CA ASN A 153 -6.22 -7.19 22.72
C ASN A 153 -5.73 -5.87 22.08
N ASN A 154 -4.55 -5.88 21.46
CA ASN A 154 -4.03 -4.70 20.76
C ASN A 154 -4.81 -4.40 19.48
N MET A 155 -5.31 -5.42 18.78
CA MET A 155 -6.19 -5.24 17.62
C MET A 155 -7.51 -4.59 18.00
N ASP A 156 -8.17 -5.05 19.07
CA ASP A 156 -9.43 -4.48 19.54
C ASP A 156 -9.23 -3.02 19.98
N LYS A 157 -8.13 -2.71 20.69
CA LYS A 157 -7.78 -1.33 21.05
C LYS A 157 -7.53 -0.45 19.82
N PHE A 158 -6.83 -0.98 18.82
CA PHE A 158 -6.56 -0.24 17.59
C PHE A 158 -7.85 0.04 16.80
N LEU A 159 -8.76 -0.93 16.71
CA LEU A 159 -10.06 -0.75 16.09
C LEU A 159 -10.90 0.32 16.80
N THR A 160 -10.91 0.32 18.13
CA THR A 160 -11.57 1.37 18.92
C THR A 160 -10.96 2.75 18.63
N ALA A 161 -9.63 2.85 18.61
CA ALA A 161 -8.95 4.11 18.30
C ALA A 161 -9.26 4.61 16.87
N LEU A 162 -9.37 3.71 15.88
CA LEU A 162 -9.78 4.05 14.51
C LEU A 162 -11.22 4.58 14.44
N ASN A 163 -12.14 3.93 15.16
CA ASN A 163 -13.53 4.38 15.24
C ASN A 163 -13.66 5.76 15.88
N GLU A 164 -12.90 6.03 16.95
CA GLU A 164 -12.90 7.34 17.62
C GLU A 164 -12.31 8.45 16.74
N SER A 165 -11.33 8.14 15.91
CA SER A 165 -10.66 9.14 15.05
C SER A 165 -11.36 9.42 13.73
N THR A 166 -12.28 8.55 13.31
CA THR A 166 -13.22 8.86 12.22
C THR A 166 -14.08 10.10 12.56
N ALA A 167 -14.24 10.43 13.86
CA ALA A 167 -14.92 11.64 14.32
C ALA A 167 -14.04 12.91 14.32
N SER A 168 -12.73 12.84 14.03
CA SER A 168 -11.79 13.97 14.12
C SER A 168 -10.83 14.06 12.92
N LEU A 169 -11.03 15.09 12.09
CA LEU A 169 -10.26 15.38 10.87
C LEU A 169 -8.73 15.50 11.07
N GLN A 170 -8.26 16.01 12.22
CA GLN A 170 -6.81 16.14 12.50
C GLN A 170 -6.17 14.81 12.90
N SER A 171 -6.91 13.92 13.55
CA SER A 171 -6.43 12.59 13.92
C SER A 171 -6.27 11.65 12.73
N SER A 172 -7.01 11.93 11.64
CA SER A 172 -7.01 11.13 10.42
C SER A 172 -5.64 11.05 9.72
N LYS A 173 -4.84 12.13 9.74
CA LYS A 173 -3.52 12.18 9.10
C LYS A 173 -2.49 11.25 9.74
N GLN A 174 -2.43 11.26 11.08
CA GLN A 174 -1.49 10.42 11.84
C GLN A 174 -1.96 8.96 11.91
N MET A 175 -3.28 8.77 11.86
CA MET A 175 -3.92 7.46 11.75
C MET A 175 -3.57 6.80 10.42
N VAL A 176 -3.69 7.46 9.26
CA VAL A 176 -3.39 6.83 7.95
C VAL A 176 -1.95 6.32 7.86
N ALA A 177 -0.97 7.05 8.41
CA ALA A 177 0.40 6.55 8.50
C ALA A 177 0.47 5.26 9.35
N SER A 178 -0.20 5.24 10.51
CA SER A 178 -0.29 4.07 11.39
C SER A 178 -1.06 2.91 10.74
N CYS A 179 -2.13 3.21 9.98
CA CYS A 179 -2.94 2.29 9.19
C CYS A 179 -2.10 1.57 8.13
N LEU A 180 -1.23 2.29 7.43
CA LEU A 180 -0.31 1.70 6.46
C LEU A 180 0.74 0.81 7.11
N PHE A 181 1.28 1.22 8.28
CA PHE A 181 2.15 0.35 9.07
C PHE A 181 1.41 -0.90 9.56
N PHE A 182 0.13 -0.78 9.89
CA PHE A 182 -0.69 -1.90 10.35
C PHE A 182 -1.11 -2.83 9.21
N LEU A 183 -1.48 -2.29 8.04
CA LEU A 183 -1.67 -3.05 6.80
C LEU A 183 -0.39 -3.80 6.44
N LEU A 184 0.77 -3.15 6.53
CA LEU A 184 2.07 -3.79 6.36
C LEU A 184 2.29 -4.93 7.35
N PHE A 185 1.94 -4.73 8.63
CA PHE A 185 2.06 -5.74 9.68
C PHE A 185 1.11 -6.92 9.46
N ILE A 186 -0.14 -6.67 9.07
CA ILE A 186 -1.13 -7.70 8.76
C ILE A 186 -0.76 -8.47 7.50
N ILE A 187 -0.28 -7.79 6.46
CA ILE A 187 0.26 -8.43 5.25
C ILE A 187 1.46 -9.30 5.65
N LEU A 188 2.36 -8.81 6.51
CA LEU A 188 3.49 -9.60 7.03
C LEU A 188 3.03 -10.85 7.78
N ILE A 189 2.05 -10.72 8.68
CA ILE A 189 1.47 -11.84 9.44
C ILE A 189 0.85 -12.84 8.47
N SER A 190 -0.05 -12.38 7.60
CA SER A 190 -0.74 -13.24 6.63
C SER A 190 0.25 -14.00 5.74
N LEU A 191 1.40 -13.41 5.41
CA LEU A 191 2.44 -14.03 4.60
C LEU A 191 3.36 -14.98 5.34
N ILE A 192 3.67 -14.72 6.61
CA ILE A 192 4.41 -15.67 7.44
C ILE A 192 3.63 -16.99 7.54
N TYR A 193 2.30 -16.91 7.58
CA TYR A 193 1.43 -18.07 7.76
C TYR A 193 0.93 -18.73 6.46
N TYR A 194 0.86 -18.03 5.32
CA TYR A 194 0.48 -18.65 4.02
C TYR A 194 1.65 -19.31 3.28
N LEU A 195 2.89 -19.15 3.76
CA LEU A 195 4.11 -19.75 3.15
C LEU A 195 4.60 -21.01 3.88
N TYR A 196 3.85 -21.51 4.86
CA TYR A 196 4.03 -22.81 5.53
C TYR A 196 2.71 -23.59 5.49
#